data_AF-A0A0F8Z4B7-F1
#
_entry.id   AF-A0A0F8Z4B7-F1
#
_cell.length_a   1.000
_cell.length_b   1.000
_cell.length_c   1.000
_cell.angle_alpha   90.00
_cell.angle_beta   90.00
_cell.angle_gamma   90.00
#
_symmetry.space_group_name_H-M   'P 1'
#
loop_
_entity.id
_entity.type
_entity.pdbx_description
1 polymer ?
#
loop_
_entity_poly.entity_id
_entity_poly.type
_entity_poly.pdbx_seq_one_letter_code
_entity_poly.pdbx_strand_id
1 'polypeptide(L)'
;MNIIVAGLNHKSAPIDIRERLAFDAADTIKALRELKSKFPDTEFVLLSTCNRVELYSASPSSAAGMGGLDGKELAKFLSEFHSFALEDFQEFLYVHSLSTGLGSNDIGLDRGQLGDGVLWYSA
;
A
#
# COMPACT_ATOMS: atom_id res chain seq x y z
N MET A 1 8.71 4.51 -15.04
CA MET A 1 7.87 4.49 -13.82
C MET A 1 8.36 3.34 -12.97
N ASN A 2 8.56 3.54 -11.67
CA ASN A 2 8.76 2.44 -10.72
C ASN A 2 7.48 2.34 -9.88
N ILE A 3 6.86 1.16 -9.86
CA ILE A 3 5.69 0.91 -9.03
C ILE A 3 6.12 -0.02 -7.90
N ILE A 4 5.78 0.36 -6.68
CA ILE A 4 6.03 -0.43 -5.49
C ILE A 4 4.69 -0.69 -4.82
N VAL A 5 4.47 -1.92 -4.39
CA VAL A 5 3.37 -2.27 -3.50
C VAL A 5 3.95 -2.85 -2.22
N ALA A 6 3.43 -2.38 -1.09
CA ALA A 6 3.66 -2.95 0.22
C ALA A 6 2.32 -3.21 0.88
N GLY A 7 2.13 -4.41 1.42
CA GLY A 7 0.85 -4.78 2.01
C GLY A 7 0.81 -6.21 2.48
N LEU A 8 -0.40 -6.63 2.83
CA LEU A 8 -0.70 -7.96 3.31
C LEU A 8 -2.11 -8.38 2.91
N ASN A 9 -2.34 -9.69 2.86
CA ASN A 9 -3.61 -10.27 2.42
C ASN A 9 -3.98 -11.50 3.26
N HIS A 10 -5.21 -11.99 3.09
CA HIS A 10 -5.74 -13.14 3.83
C HIS A 10 -4.97 -14.45 3.68
N LYS A 11 -4.07 -14.56 2.69
CA LYS A 11 -3.22 -15.76 2.52
C LYS A 11 -2.00 -15.71 3.40
N SER A 12 -1.45 -14.52 3.65
CA SER A 12 -0.26 -14.33 4.49
C SER A 12 -0.59 -13.92 5.92
N ALA A 13 -1.63 -13.09 6.13
CA ALA A 13 -1.93 -12.46 7.41
C ALA A 13 -3.25 -12.94 8.05
N PRO A 14 -3.24 -13.26 9.36
CA PRO A 14 -4.43 -13.46 10.16
C PRO A 14 -5.42 -12.27 10.10
N ILE A 15 -6.69 -12.51 10.45
CA ILE A 15 -7.73 -11.49 10.39
C ILE A 15 -7.49 -10.34 11.37
N ASP A 16 -7.03 -10.63 12.58
CA ASP A 16 -6.74 -9.66 13.64
C ASP A 16 -5.62 -8.69 13.22
N ILE A 17 -4.57 -9.19 12.57
CA ILE A 17 -3.51 -8.34 12.00
C ILE A 17 -4.07 -7.44 10.88
N ARG A 18 -4.93 -7.98 10.03
CA ARG A 18 -5.56 -7.23 8.91
C ARG A 18 -6.49 -6.13 9.42
N GLU A 19 -7.27 -6.39 10.45
CA GLU A 19 -8.15 -5.40 11.07
C GLU A 19 -7.37 -4.26 11.74
N ARG A 20 -6.22 -4.55 12.35
CA ARG A 20 -5.34 -3.53 12.94
C ARG A 20 -4.77 -2.54 11.92
N LEU A 21 -4.63 -2.98 10.67
CA LEU A 21 -4.08 -2.19 9.57
C LEU A 21 -5.16 -1.74 8.56
N ALA A 22 -6.43 -1.98 8.86
CA ALA A 22 -7.53 -1.60 7.98
C ALA A 22 -7.74 -0.08 8.00
N PHE A 23 -8.05 0.49 6.84
CA PHE A 23 -8.37 1.91 6.70
C PHE A 23 -9.85 2.08 6.42
N ASP A 24 -10.50 2.99 7.14
CA ASP A 24 -11.81 3.50 6.74
C ASP A 24 -11.67 4.63 5.72
N ALA A 25 -12.79 5.20 5.26
CA ALA A 25 -12.78 6.27 4.27
C ALA A 25 -12.07 7.54 4.75
N ALA A 26 -12.24 7.93 6.03
CA ALA A 26 -11.64 9.13 6.57
C ALA A 26 -10.12 8.97 6.74
N ASP A 27 -9.70 7.81 7.23
CA ASP A 27 -8.31 7.46 7.42
C ASP A 27 -7.58 7.28 6.09
N THR A 28 -8.24 6.70 5.09
CA THR A 28 -7.68 6.60 3.73
C THR A 28 -7.34 7.99 3.17
N ILE A 29 -8.26 8.96 3.31
CA ILE A 29 -8.03 10.34 2.83
C ILE A 29 -6.88 11.00 3.59
N LYS A 30 -6.78 10.81 4.91
CA LYS A 30 -5.66 11.35 5.71
C LYS A 30 -4.33 10.73 5.27
N ALA A 31 -4.30 9.40 5.15
CA ALA A 31 -3.10 8.66 4.80
C ALA A 31 -2.54 9.06 3.44
N LEU A 32 -3.40 9.13 2.41
CA LEU A 32 -3.00 9.55 1.07
C LEU A 32 -2.50 11.00 1.02
N ARG A 33 -3.08 11.91 1.84
CA ARG A 33 -2.59 13.29 1.95
C ARG A 33 -1.24 13.37 2.62
N GLU A 34 -1.02 12.61 3.69
CA GLU A 34 0.26 12.57 4.39
C GLU A 34 1.37 12.04 3.49
N LEU A 35 1.12 10.94 2.78
CA LEU A 35 2.03 10.37 1.79
C LEU A 35 2.34 11.35 0.67
N LYS A 36 1.33 12.01 0.09
CA LYS A 36 1.53 13.01 -0.96
C LYS A 36 2.32 14.22 -0.47
N SER A 37 2.12 14.62 0.79
CA SER A 37 2.92 15.69 1.40
C SER A 37 4.38 15.29 1.62
N LYS A 38 4.64 14.04 2.00
CA LYS A 38 6.00 13.52 2.23
C LYS A 38 6.74 13.20 0.93
N PHE A 39 6.00 12.78 -0.10
CA PHE A 39 6.52 12.41 -1.42
C PHE A 39 5.71 13.07 -2.55
N PRO A 40 5.91 14.37 -2.82
CA PRO A 40 5.10 15.15 -3.76
C PRO A 40 5.07 14.59 -5.19
N ASP A 41 6.20 14.05 -5.65
CA ASP A 41 6.38 13.51 -6.99
C ASP A 41 5.92 12.04 -7.13
N THR A 42 5.28 11.49 -6.10
CA THR A 42 4.77 10.11 -6.09
C THR A 42 3.24 10.11 -6.06
N GLU A 43 2.65 9.21 -6.84
CA GLU A 43 1.22 8.93 -6.78
C GLU A 43 0.97 7.69 -5.92
N PHE A 44 -0.15 7.69 -5.22
CA PHE A 44 -0.49 6.63 -4.28
C PHE A 44 -1.90 6.09 -4.53
N VAL A 45 -2.03 4.78 -4.38
CA VAL A 45 -3.32 4.09 -4.32
C VAL A 45 -3.35 3.25 -3.06
N LEU A 46 -4.40 3.40 -2.26
CA LEU A 46 -4.63 2.58 -1.08
C LEU A 46 -5.82 1.66 -1.33
N LEU A 47 -5.60 0.36 -1.17
CA LEU A 47 -6.63 -0.66 -1.24
C LEU A 47 -6.78 -1.30 0.14
N SER A 48 -7.86 -0.97 0.83
CA SER A 48 -8.20 -1.58 2.12
C SER A 48 -9.57 -2.26 2.01
N THR A 49 -9.57 -3.57 2.25
CA THR A 49 -10.75 -4.44 2.19
C THR A 49 -10.70 -5.45 3.32
N CYS A 50 -11.78 -6.19 3.53
CA CYS A 50 -11.79 -7.32 4.45
C CYS A 50 -10.82 -8.45 4.07
N ASN A 51 -10.19 -8.43 2.89
CA ASN A 51 -9.28 -9.47 2.39
C ASN A 51 -7.82 -9.04 2.34
N ARG A 52 -7.53 -7.74 2.32
CA ARG A 52 -6.19 -7.19 2.16
C ARG A 52 -6.10 -5.71 2.48
N VAL A 53 -4.88 -5.30 2.82
CA VAL A 53 -4.46 -3.91 2.96
C VAL A 53 -3.21 -3.76 2.12
N GLU A 54 -3.27 -2.95 1.07
CA GLU A 54 -2.17 -2.73 0.14
C GLU A 54 -2.02 -1.24 -0.15
N LEU A 55 -0.79 -0.76 -0.06
CA LEU A 55 -0.41 0.58 -0.45
C LEU A 55 0.50 0.51 -1.67
N TYR A 56 0.02 1.07 -2.77
CA TYR A 56 0.73 1.18 -4.02
C TYR A 56 1.30 2.59 -4.14
N SER A 57 2.52 2.67 -4.64
CA SER A 57 3.17 3.93 -5.01
C SER A 57 3.70 3.84 -6.43
N ALA A 58 3.56 4.91 -7.20
CA ALA A 58 4.12 5.04 -8.53
C ALA A 58 4.94 6.33 -8.63
N SER A 59 6.24 6.20 -8.90
CA SER A 59 7.16 7.32 -9.02
C SER A 59 7.94 7.29 -10.34
N PRO A 60 8.42 8.45 -10.84
CA PRO A 60 9.32 8.50 -11.98
C PRO A 60 10.60 7.70 -11.71
N SER A 61 11.08 6.94 -12.70
CA SER A 61 12.24 6.04 -12.53
C SER A 61 13.54 6.77 -12.16
N SER A 62 13.64 8.08 -12.42
CA SER A 62 14.77 8.93 -12.02
C SER A 62 14.85 9.20 -10.50
N ALA A 63 13.78 8.94 -9.75
CA ALA A 63 13.75 9.07 -8.29
C ALA A 63 14.19 7.77 -7.56
N ALA A 64 14.28 6.65 -8.27
CA ALA A 64 14.68 5.37 -7.72
C ALA A 64 16.22 5.31 -7.57
N GLY A 65 16.72 5.50 -6.34
CA GLY A 65 18.14 5.30 -6.02
C GLY A 65 18.82 6.40 -5.20
N MET A 66 18.21 7.58 -5.04
CA MET A 66 18.75 8.68 -4.22
C MET A 66 17.84 9.02 -3.03
N GLY A 67 17.56 8.04 -2.16
CA GLY A 67 16.70 8.24 -0.98
C GLY A 67 15.19 8.35 -1.29
N GLY A 68 14.78 7.89 -2.48
CA GLY A 68 13.37 7.82 -2.87
C GLY A 68 12.59 6.76 -2.10
N LEU A 69 11.27 6.88 -2.13
CA LEU A 69 10.32 5.95 -1.52
C LEU A 69 10.58 4.50 -1.98
N ASP A 70 10.76 3.60 -1.01
CA ASP A 70 10.85 2.16 -1.23
C ASP A 70 9.80 1.39 -0.42
N GLY A 71 9.78 0.07 -0.54
CA GLY A 71 8.81 -0.74 0.21
C GLY A 71 8.99 -0.71 1.73
N LYS A 72 10.19 -0.37 2.24
CA LYS A 72 10.41 -0.22 3.68
C LYS A 72 9.79 1.07 4.21
N GLU A 73 9.90 2.17 3.46
CA GLU A 73 9.21 3.41 3.80
C GLU A 73 7.68 3.23 3.78
N LEU A 74 7.13 2.45 2.85
CA LEU A 74 5.70 2.13 2.84
C LEU A 74 5.30 1.27 4.06
N ALA A 75 6.07 0.23 4.39
CA ALA A 75 5.81 -0.61 5.57
C ALA A 75 5.91 0.20 6.87
N LYS A 76 6.91 1.08 6.97
CA LYS A 76 7.07 2.01 8.09
C LYS A 76 5.89 2.97 8.20
N PHE A 77 5.42 3.51 7.07
CA PHE A 77 4.23 4.37 7.06
C PHE A 77 2.99 3.64 7.60
N LEU A 78 2.75 2.38 7.19
CA LEU A 78 1.65 1.58 7.73
C LEU A 78 1.77 1.39 9.25
N SER A 79 2.99 1.14 9.75
CA SER A 79 3.26 1.03 11.19
C SER A 79 2.97 2.34 11.93
N GLU A 80 3.49 3.45 11.44
CA GLU A 80 3.35 4.78 12.07
C GLU A 80 1.91 5.27 12.06
N PHE A 81 1.22 5.16 10.92
CA PHE A 81 -0.16 5.62 10.76
C PHE A 81 -1.13 4.88 11.70
N HIS A 82 -0.98 3.56 11.82
CA HIS A 82 -1.82 2.75 12.70
C HIS A 82 -1.33 2.66 14.15
N SER A 83 -0.17 3.25 14.47
CA SER A 83 0.49 3.08 15.77
C SER A 83 0.62 1.59 16.16
N PHE A 84 0.97 0.76 15.18
CA PHE A 84 1.12 -0.69 15.34
C PHE A 84 2.54 -1.10 14.96
N ALA A 85 3.26 -1.80 15.84
CA ALA A 85 4.69 -1.98 15.68
C ALA A 85 5.00 -2.81 14.44
N LEU A 86 6.00 -2.39 13.65
CA LEU A 86 6.37 -3.09 12.42
C LEU A 86 6.72 -4.56 12.68
N GLU A 87 7.32 -4.84 13.84
CA GLU A 87 7.67 -6.21 14.28
C GLU A 87 6.46 -7.14 14.38
N ASP A 88 5.28 -6.60 14.69
CA ASP A 88 4.05 -7.38 14.91
C ASP A 88 3.42 -7.87 13.60
N PHE A 89 3.80 -7.32 12.44
CA PHE A 89 3.21 -7.69 11.16
C PHE A 89 4.18 -7.83 9.98
N GLN A 90 5.46 -7.48 10.15
CA GLN A 90 6.46 -7.54 9.08
C GLN A 90 6.61 -8.93 8.45
N GLU A 91 6.38 -10.00 9.21
CA GLU A 91 6.47 -11.38 8.69
C GLU A 91 5.37 -11.72 7.68
N PHE A 92 4.24 -11.01 7.74
CA PHE A 92 3.10 -11.21 6.84
C PHE A 92 3.12 -10.26 5.63
N LEU A 93 4.03 -9.29 5.65
CA LEU A 93 4.13 -8.19 4.71
C LEU A 93 4.87 -8.65 3.45
N TYR A 94 4.29 -8.40 2.29
CA TYR A 94 5.00 -8.56 1.01
C TYR A 94 5.29 -7.20 0.40
N VAL A 95 6.45 -7.14 -0.25
CA VAL A 95 6.86 -5.99 -1.05
C VAL A 95 7.17 -6.47 -2.46
N HIS A 96 6.53 -5.86 -3.44
CA HIS A 96 6.84 -6.09 -4.85
C HIS A 96 7.19 -4.78 -5.53
N SER A 97 8.17 -4.83 -6.44
CA SER A 97 8.53 -3.72 -7.32
C SER A 97 8.30 -4.16 -8.76
N LEU A 98 7.57 -3.34 -9.50
CA LEU A 98 7.18 -3.56 -10.88
C LEU A 98 7.80 -2.46 -11.74
N SER A 99 8.57 -2.86 -12.76
CA SER A 99 9.25 -1.97 -13.69
C SER A 99 8.46 -1.71 -14.98
N THR A 100 7.39 -2.48 -15.23
CA THR A 100 6.67 -2.50 -16.52
C THR A 100 5.17 -2.15 -16.43
N GLY A 101 4.69 -1.62 -15.30
CA GLY A 101 3.29 -1.21 -15.08
C GLY A 101 2.52 -2.15 -14.15
N LEU A 102 1.26 -1.81 -13.85
CA LEU A 102 0.30 -2.65 -13.12
C LEU A 102 -0.65 -3.34 -14.11
N GLY A 103 -0.58 -4.66 -14.23
CA GLY A 103 -1.57 -5.46 -14.94
C GLY A 103 -2.79 -5.73 -14.06
N SER A 104 -3.92 -6.08 -14.69
CA SER A 104 -5.16 -6.43 -13.97
C SER A 104 -4.97 -7.59 -12.97
N ASN A 105 -4.03 -8.50 -13.25
CA ASN A 105 -3.63 -9.59 -12.37
C ASN A 105 -2.93 -9.10 -11.09
N ASP A 106 -2.16 -8.01 -11.19
CA ASP A 106 -1.30 -7.51 -10.10
C ASP A 106 -2.11 -6.83 -8.99
N ILE A 107 -3.31 -6.36 -9.32
CA ILE A 107 -4.28 -5.78 -8.38
C ILE A 107 -5.53 -6.66 -8.17
N GLY A 108 -5.53 -7.86 -8.79
CA GLY A 108 -6.61 -8.84 -8.68
C GLY A 108 -7.96 -8.37 -9.25
N LEU A 109 -7.96 -7.40 -10.16
CA LEU A 109 -9.16 -6.90 -10.84
C LEU A 109 -9.83 -7.99 -11.69
N ASP A 110 -9.03 -8.78 -12.39
CA ASP A 110 -9.48 -9.86 -13.27
C ASP A 110 -10.04 -11.07 -12.51
N ARG A 111 -9.71 -11.18 -11.22
CA ARG A 111 -10.19 -12.25 -10.33
C ARG A 111 -11.40 -11.84 -9.48
N GLY A 112 -11.97 -10.66 -9.70
CA GLY A 112 -13.11 -10.17 -8.92
C GLY A 112 -12.80 -10.00 -7.43
N GLN A 113 -11.52 -9.85 -7.06
CA GLN A 113 -11.09 -9.92 -5.67
C GLN A 113 -11.28 -8.61 -4.89
N LEU A 114 -11.76 -7.54 -5.53
CA LEU A 114 -11.97 -6.26 -4.84
C LEU A 114 -13.14 -6.30 -3.84
N GLY A 115 -14.12 -7.20 -4.01
CA GLY A 115 -15.33 -7.20 -3.19
C GLY A 115 -16.02 -5.83 -3.22
N ASP A 116 -16.58 -5.39 -2.09
CA ASP A 116 -17.13 -4.02 -1.91
C ASP A 116 -16.03 -2.97 -1.63
N GLY A 117 -14.78 -3.26 -2.00
CA GLY A 117 -13.62 -2.41 -1.71
C GLY A 117 -13.70 -1.05 -2.40
N VAL A 118 -13.37 0.01 -1.66
CA VAL A 118 -13.27 1.36 -2.18
C VAL A 118 -11.83 1.63 -2.60
N LEU A 119 -11.62 1.93 -3.88
CA LEU A 119 -10.31 2.36 -4.41
C LEU A 119 -10.19 3.87 -4.28
N TRP A 120 -9.16 4.33 -3.57
CA TRP A 120 -8.84 5.75 -3.43
C TRP A 120 -7.51 6.08 -4.11
N TYR A 121 -7.52 7.14 -4.90
CA TYR A 121 -6.38 7.63 -5.67
C TYR A 121 -6.11 9.10 -5.34
N SER A 122 -4.84 9.47 -5.17
CA SER A 122 -4.41 10.86 -5.09
C SER A 122 -3.69 11.27 -6.39
N ALA A 123 -4.23 12.29 -7.06
CA ALA A 123 -3.56 13.01 -8.15
C ALA A 123 -2.59 14.07 -7.56
#